data_AF-A0A2V7VQ11-F1
#
_entry.id   AF-A0A2V7VQ11-F1
#
_cell.length_a   1.000
_cell.length_b   1.000
_cell.length_c   1.000
_cell.angle_alpha   90.00
_cell.angle_beta   90.00
_cell.angle_gamma   90.00
#
_symmetry.space_group_name_H-M   'P 1'
#
loop_
_entity.id
_entity.type
_entity.pdbx_description
1 polymer ?
#
loop_
_entity_poly.entity_id
_entity_poly.type
_entity_poly.pdbx_seq_one_letter_code
_entity_poly.pdbx_strand_id
1 'polypeptide(L)'
;MRDDVTPGRVKTARVVAMAADFVQIGLLPLFAEGWLSPANDALDVLVAIAMVLLVGWHWAFLPAFAAELVPLFDLVPSWTAAVLIATRGPAEAPAPTPAIGALPPGPPPEREAAPPRRLPSP
;
A
#
# COMPACT_ATOMS: atom_id res chain seq x y z
N MET A 1 6.41 -3.95 5.88
CA MET A 1 5.67 -4.50 4.72
C MET A 1 6.64 -5.40 3.99
N ARG A 2 6.25 -6.63 3.62
CA ARG A 2 7.14 -7.45 2.81
C ARG A 2 7.19 -6.87 1.39
N ASP A 3 8.33 -6.90 0.74
CA ASP A 3 8.54 -6.26 -0.56
C ASP A 3 7.77 -6.96 -1.72
N ASP A 4 7.08 -8.09 -1.44
CA ASP A 4 6.36 -8.94 -2.40
C ASP A 4 4.84 -8.69 -2.48
N VAL A 5 4.29 -7.70 -1.76
CA VAL A 5 2.84 -7.44 -1.80
C VAL A 5 2.44 -6.81 -3.14
N THR A 6 1.73 -7.56 -3.97
CA THR A 6 1.35 -7.10 -5.31
C THR A 6 0.25 -6.03 -5.28
N PRO A 7 0.16 -5.14 -6.30
CA PRO A 7 -0.90 -4.13 -6.38
C PRO A 7 -2.32 -4.71 -6.32
N GLY A 8 -2.52 -5.92 -6.86
CA GLY A 8 -3.79 -6.63 -6.79
C GLY A 8 -4.18 -6.99 -5.35
N ARG A 9 -3.23 -7.50 -4.55
CA ARG A 9 -3.47 -7.83 -3.13
C ARG A 9 -3.80 -6.58 -2.31
N VAL A 10 -3.11 -5.46 -2.57
CA VAL A 10 -3.42 -4.16 -1.94
C VAL A 10 -4.84 -3.70 -2.27
N LYS A 11 -5.25 -3.79 -3.54
CA LYS A 11 -6.62 -3.43 -3.95
C LYS A 11 -7.65 -4.30 -3.24
N THR A 12 -7.45 -5.62 -3.21
CA THR A 12 -8.34 -6.55 -2.50
C THR A 12 -8.42 -6.22 -1.01
N ALA A 13 -7.28 -5.96 -0.35
CA ALA A 13 -7.25 -5.60 1.07
C ALA A 13 -8.06 -4.33 1.35
N ARG A 14 -7.93 -3.29 0.51
CA ARG A 14 -8.71 -2.05 0.66
C ARG A 14 -10.21 -2.29 0.50
N VAL A 15 -10.61 -3.09 -0.49
CA VAL A 15 -12.04 -3.42 -0.69
C VAL A 15 -12.61 -4.19 0.49
N VAL A 16 -11.88 -5.20 1.00
CA VAL A 16 -12.31 -5.99 2.15
C VAL A 16 -12.40 -5.12 3.41
N ALA A 17 -11.44 -4.21 3.64
CA ALA A 17 -11.48 -3.30 4.77
C ALA A 17 -12.66 -2.33 4.72
N MET A 18 -12.93 -1.72 3.57
CA MET A 18 -14.09 -0.85 3.40
C MET A 18 -15.41 -1.62 3.58
N ALA A 19 -15.47 -2.87 3.11
CA ALA A 19 -16.65 -3.71 3.29
C ALA A 19 -16.86 -4.08 4.76
N ALA A 20 -15.80 -4.41 5.49
CA ALA A 20 -15.87 -4.69 6.93
C ALA A 20 -16.41 -3.48 7.71
N ASP A 21 -15.80 -2.30 7.52
CA ASP A 21 -16.23 -1.06 8.18
C ASP A 21 -17.70 -0.73 7.84
N PHE A 22 -18.12 -0.90 6.59
CA PHE A 22 -19.52 -0.68 6.20
C PHE A 22 -20.49 -1.66 6.85
N VAL A 23 -20.12 -2.93 6.93
CA VAL A 23 -20.94 -3.98 7.56
C VAL A 23 -21.05 -3.70 9.05
N GLN A 24 -19.96 -3.36 9.73
CA GLN A 24 -19.95 -3.05 11.16
C GLN A 24 -20.78 -1.80 11.47
N ILE A 25 -20.53 -0.69 10.76
CA ILE A 25 -21.29 0.55 10.96
C ILE A 25 -22.78 0.38 10.63
N GLY A 26 -23.10 -0.33 9.54
CA GLY A 26 -24.48 -0.51 9.08
C GLY A 26 -25.28 -1.50 9.93
N LEU A 27 -24.62 -2.52 10.47
CA LEU A 27 -25.25 -3.56 11.30
C LEU A 27 -25.07 -3.32 12.80
N LEU A 28 -24.33 -2.29 13.22
CA LEU A 28 -24.16 -1.88 14.62
C LEU A 28 -25.48 -1.89 15.43
N PRO A 29 -26.61 -1.37 14.92
CA PRO A 29 -27.88 -1.42 15.65
C PRO A 29 -28.40 -2.84 15.89
N LEU A 30 -28.11 -3.77 14.97
CA LEU A 30 -28.52 -5.17 15.03
C LEU A 30 -27.56 -6.02 15.89
N PHE A 31 -26.28 -5.64 15.94
CA PHE A 31 -25.28 -6.30 16.79
C PHE A 31 -25.31 -5.82 18.25
N ALA A 32 -25.97 -4.69 18.53
CA ALA A 32 -26.17 -4.15 19.88
C ALA A 32 -27.25 -4.87 20.70
N GLU A 33 -28.06 -5.75 20.09
CA GLU A 33 -29.12 -6.50 20.79
C GLU A 33 -28.55 -7.75 21.51
N GLY A 34 -27.80 -7.57 22.61
CA GLY A 34 -27.40 -8.67 23.51
C GLY A 34 -25.98 -8.56 24.09
N TRP A 35 -25.49 -9.64 24.73
CA TRP A 35 -24.06 -9.75 25.07
C TRP A 35 -23.26 -9.71 23.75
N LEU A 36 -22.49 -8.63 23.54
CA LEU A 36 -21.66 -8.29 22.36
C LEU A 36 -21.54 -9.41 21.31
N SER A 37 -22.30 -9.27 20.22
CA SER A 37 -22.49 -10.24 19.14
C SER A 37 -21.24 -11.12 18.82
N PRO A 38 -21.27 -12.44 19.08
CA PRO A 38 -20.20 -13.36 18.68
C PRO A 38 -19.93 -13.36 17.17
N ALA A 39 -20.91 -12.95 16.38
CA ALA A 39 -20.75 -12.78 14.94
C ALA A 39 -19.89 -11.54 14.60
N ASN A 40 -19.97 -10.49 15.41
CA ASN A 40 -19.10 -9.32 15.27
C ASN A 40 -17.65 -9.69 15.60
N ASP A 41 -17.43 -10.34 16.75
CA ASP A 41 -16.10 -10.81 17.15
C ASP A 41 -15.48 -11.77 16.10
N ALA A 42 -16.30 -12.65 15.51
CA ALA A 42 -15.86 -13.54 14.45
C ALA A 42 -15.52 -12.79 13.16
N LEU A 43 -16.28 -11.75 12.81
CA LEU A 43 -15.98 -10.88 11.68
C LEU A 43 -14.63 -10.16 11.89
N ASP A 44 -14.39 -9.61 13.07
CA ASP A 44 -13.12 -8.94 13.41
C ASP A 44 -11.92 -9.87 13.29
N VAL A 45 -12.00 -11.07 13.87
CA VAL A 45 -10.94 -12.06 13.76
C VAL A 45 -10.70 -12.46 12.30
N LEU A 46 -11.77 -12.64 11.52
CA LEU A 46 -11.66 -12.99 10.10
C LEU A 46 -10.99 -11.88 9.30
N VAL A 47 -11.38 -10.63 9.51
CA VAL A 47 -10.81 -9.46 8.84
C VAL A 47 -9.35 -9.29 9.21
N ALA A 48 -9.00 -9.43 10.49
CA ALA A 48 -7.62 -9.39 10.97
C ALA A 48 -6.74 -10.44 10.26
N ILE A 49 -7.20 -11.69 10.21
CA ILE A 49 -6.51 -12.79 9.52
C ILE A 49 -6.39 -12.47 8.02
N ALA A 50 -7.48 -12.05 7.38
CA ALA A 50 -7.49 -11.72 5.96
C ALA A 50 -6.48 -10.63 5.63
N MET A 51 -6.36 -9.58 6.45
CA MET A 51 -5.39 -8.50 6.25
C MET A 51 -3.95 -8.99 6.39
N VAL A 52 -3.66 -9.78 7.44
CA VAL A 52 -2.32 -10.35 7.63
C VAL A 52 -1.94 -11.25 6.46
N LEU A 53 -2.89 -12.02 5.91
CA LEU A 53 -2.66 -12.86 4.73
C LEU A 53 -2.52 -12.04 3.45
N LEU A 54 -3.29 -10.97 3.26
CA LEU A 54 -3.29 -10.18 2.03
C LEU A 54 -2.08 -9.25 1.92
N VAL A 55 -1.73 -8.52 2.98
CA VAL A 55 -0.69 -7.49 2.94
C VAL A 55 0.47 -7.74 3.92
N GLY A 56 0.44 -8.87 4.63
CA GLY A 56 1.45 -9.23 5.62
C GLY A 56 1.16 -8.64 6.99
N TRP A 57 1.94 -9.03 7.99
CA TRP A 57 1.86 -8.44 9.33
C TRP A 57 2.25 -6.96 9.32
N HIS A 58 1.43 -6.13 9.96
CA HIS A 58 1.68 -4.70 10.15
C HIS A 58 1.20 -4.27 11.53
N TRP A 59 1.98 -3.45 12.25
CA TRP A 59 1.60 -2.99 13.61
C TRP A 59 0.22 -2.34 13.59
N ALA A 60 -0.11 -1.52 12.58
CA ALA A 60 -1.38 -0.79 12.50
C ALA A 60 -2.66 -1.65 12.67
N PHE A 61 -2.59 -2.98 12.53
CA PHE A 61 -3.72 -3.87 12.83
C PHE A 61 -3.99 -4.05 14.33
N LEU A 62 -3.01 -3.84 15.20
CA LEU A 62 -3.18 -3.90 16.66
C LEU A 62 -4.13 -2.82 17.21
N PRO A 63 -3.93 -1.51 16.93
CA PRO A 63 -4.86 -0.50 17.41
C PRO A 63 -6.24 -0.59 16.73
N ALA A 64 -6.33 -1.09 15.48
CA ALA A 64 -7.62 -1.37 14.84
C ALA A 64 -8.37 -2.48 15.60
N PHE A 65 -7.72 -3.64 15.82
CA PHE A 65 -8.32 -4.73 16.57
C PHE A 65 -8.67 -4.35 18.03
N ALA A 66 -7.86 -3.50 18.66
CA ALA A 66 -8.14 -3.01 20.00
C ALA A 66 -9.33 -2.02 20.06
N ALA A 67 -9.59 -1.28 18.97
CA ALA A 67 -10.73 -0.36 18.87
C ALA A 67 -12.07 -1.12 18.94
N GLU A 68 -12.13 -2.33 18.36
CA GLU A 68 -13.33 -3.19 18.37
C GLU A 68 -13.77 -3.62 19.77
N LEU A 69 -12.84 -3.65 20.73
CA LEU A 69 -13.16 -3.98 22.13
C LEU A 69 -13.95 -2.88 22.85
N VAL A 70 -14.09 -1.71 22.24
CA VAL A 70 -14.82 -0.57 22.78
C VAL A 70 -16.04 -0.30 21.89
N PRO A 71 -17.27 -0.61 22.34
CA PRO A 71 -18.49 -0.53 21.50
C PRO A 71 -18.77 0.85 20.85
N LEU A 72 -18.12 1.91 21.33
CA LEU A 72 -18.26 3.27 20.80
C LEU A 72 -17.27 3.59 19.66
N PHE A 73 -16.20 2.80 19.52
CA PHE A 73 -15.15 2.99 18.51
C PHE A 73 -15.44 2.31 17.17
N ASP A 74 -16.45 1.43 17.13
CA ASP A 74 -16.94 0.69 15.95
C ASP A 74 -17.59 1.61 14.88
N LEU A 75 -17.71 2.91 15.17
CA LEU A 75 -18.13 3.94 14.21
C LEU A 75 -16.97 4.51 13.39
N VAL A 76 -15.73 4.23 13.79
CA VAL A 76 -14.53 4.67 13.08
C VAL A 76 -14.19 3.62 12.04
N PRO A 77 -13.92 3.98 10.77
CA PRO A 77 -13.47 3.03 9.74
C PRO A 77 -12.03 2.55 10.03
N SER A 78 -11.90 1.71 11.05
CA SER A 78 -10.66 1.30 11.71
C SER A 78 -9.82 0.43 10.78
N TRP A 79 -10.46 -0.52 10.08
CA TRP A 79 -9.81 -1.41 9.13
C TRP A 79 -9.36 -0.66 7.89
N THR A 80 -10.19 0.24 7.36
CA THR A 80 -9.80 1.08 6.22
C THR A 80 -8.59 1.93 6.57
N ALA A 81 -8.59 2.60 7.73
CA ALA A 81 -7.46 3.40 8.17
C ALA A 81 -6.18 2.54 8.32
N ALA A 82 -6.28 1.38 8.97
CA ALA A 82 -5.15 0.49 9.19
C ALA A 82 -4.56 -0.04 7.87
N VAL A 83 -5.39 -0.41 6.90
CA VAL A 83 -4.93 -0.89 5.59
C VAL A 83 -4.32 0.24 4.77
N LEU A 84 -4.88 1.45 4.81
CA LEU A 84 -4.27 2.61 4.14
C LEU A 84 -2.88 2.91 4.72
N ILE A 85 -2.73 2.84 6.05
CA ILE A 85 -1.43 2.99 6.72
C ILE A 85 -0.48 1.83 6.35
N ALA A 86 -0.98 0.60 6.34
CA ALA A 86 -0.16 -0.59 6.07
C ALA A 86 0.30 -0.69 4.60
N THR A 87 -0.45 -0.05 3.68
CA THR A 87 -0.20 -0.10 2.23
C THR A 87 0.28 1.23 1.65
N ARG A 88 0.65 2.20 2.50
CA ARG A 88 1.23 3.46 2.04
C ARG A 88 2.61 3.18 1.43
N GLY A 89 2.76 3.47 0.14
CA GLY A 89 4.08 3.50 -0.50
C GLY A 89 4.89 4.70 -0.01
N PRO A 90 6.22 4.67 -0.16
CA PRO A 90 7.02 5.89 -0.04
C PRO A 90 6.39 6.96 -0.92
N ALA A 91 6.19 8.17 -0.39
CA ALA A 91 5.84 9.31 -1.23
C ALA A 91 6.93 9.39 -2.30
N GLU A 92 6.54 9.27 -3.57
CA GLU A 92 7.48 9.44 -4.66
C GLU A 92 8.11 10.82 -4.48
N ALA A 93 9.41 10.84 -4.18
CA ALA A 93 10.15 12.08 -4.03
C ALA A 93 9.87 12.89 -5.31
N PRO A 94 9.50 14.17 -5.21
CA PRO A 94 9.20 14.96 -6.39
C PRO A 94 10.33 14.75 -7.39
N ALA A 95 9.99 14.22 -8.56
CA ALA A 95 10.96 14.00 -9.62
C ALA A 95 11.77 15.30 -9.77
N PRO A 96 13.11 15.25 -9.79
CA PRO A 96 13.90 16.46 -9.91
C PRO A 96 13.37 17.23 -11.12
N THR A 97 12.82 18.42 -10.87
CA THR A 97 12.30 19.30 -11.91
C THR A 97 13.37 19.37 -12.99
N PRO A 98 13.07 19.01 -14.25
CA PRO A 98 14.04 19.16 -15.31
C PRO A 98 14.47 20.62 -15.28
N ALA A 99 15.74 20.87 -14.96
CA ALA A 99 16.29 22.21 -15.07
C ALA A 99 16.08 22.61 -16.52
N ILE A 100 15.18 23.58 -16.74
CA ILE A 100 14.92 24.18 -18.06
C ILE A 100 16.25 24.80 -18.48
N GLY A 101 17.07 24.05 -19.23
CA GLY A 101 18.45 24.40 -19.52
C GLY A 101 19.44 23.24 -19.60
N ALA A 102 19.09 22.02 -19.19
CA ALA A 102 19.91 20.85 -19.52
C ALA A 102 19.84 20.61 -21.03
N LEU A 103 20.83 21.14 -21.76
CA LEU A 103 21.05 20.80 -23.16
C LEU A 103 21.03 19.27 -23.29
N PRO A 104 20.37 18.69 -24.31
CA PRO A 104 20.54 17.29 -24.60
C PRO A 104 22.04 16.99 -24.68
N PRO A 105 22.51 15.85 -24.13
CA PRO A 105 23.91 15.46 -24.28
C PRO A 105 24.24 15.56 -25.76
N GLY A 106 25.24 16.39 -26.08
CA GLY A 106 25.67 16.59 -27.45
C GLY A 106 25.97 15.23 -28.10
N PRO A 107 25.84 15.11 -29.43
CA PRO A 107 26.22 13.88 -30.10
C PRO A 107 27.61 13.46 -29.60
N PRO A 108 27.83 12.15 -29.34
CA PRO A 108 29.15 11.66 -28.95
C PRO A 108 30.18 12.29 -29.89
N PRO A 109 31.35 12.76 -29.40
CA PRO A 109 32.38 13.24 -30.30
C PRO A 109 32.61 12.10 -31.28
N GLU A 110 32.20 12.31 -32.54
CA GLU A 110 32.54 11.43 -33.64
C GLU A 110 34.03 11.22 -33.48
N ARG A 111 34.46 9.98 -33.24
CA ARG A 111 35.86 9.64 -33.14
C ARG A 111 36.53 10.31 -34.32
N GLU A 112 37.23 11.40 -34.02
CA GLU A 112 37.91 12.22 -34.98
C GLU A 112 38.71 11.26 -35.84
N ALA A 113 38.36 11.23 -37.12
CA ALA A 113 38.78 10.24 -38.09
C ALA A 113 40.27 9.98 -37.89
N ALA A 114 40.60 8.83 -37.30
CA ALA A 114 41.98 8.43 -37.12
C ALA A 114 42.62 8.44 -38.53
N PRO A 115 43.68 9.22 -38.77
CA PRO A 115 44.26 9.33 -40.09
C PRO A 115 44.69 7.94 -40.58
N PRO A 116 44.52 7.63 -41.88
CA PRO A 116 44.80 6.31 -42.40
C PRO A 116 46.26 5.95 -42.13
N ARG A 117 46.46 4.90 -41.32
CA ARG A 117 47.77 4.36 -40.97
C ARG A 117 48.44 3.89 -42.28
N ARG A 118 49.41 4.65 -42.80
CA ARG A 118 50.19 4.22 -43.98
C ARG A 118 50.94 2.95 -43.62
N LEU A 119 50.70 1.88 -44.37
CA LEU A 119 51.49 0.66 -44.32
C LEU A 119 52.84 0.91 -45.00
N PRO A 120 53.96 0.39 -44.47
CA PRO A 120 55.24 0.45 -45.16
C PRO A 120 55.21 -0.47 -46.41
N SER A 121 55.71 0.05 -47.51
CA SER A 121 55.94 -0.66 -48.78
C SER A 121 57.08 -1.70 -48.64
N PRO A 122 57.08 -2.77 -49.47
CA PRO A 122 57.99 -3.92 -49.34
C PRO A 122 59.45 -3.60 -49.61
#